data_AF-A0A1W1BYX2-F1
#
_entry.id   AF-A0A1W1BYX2-F1
#
_cell.length_a   1.000
_cell.length_b   1.000
_cell.length_c   1.000
_cell.angle_alpha   90.00
_cell.angle_beta   90.00
_cell.angle_gamma   90.00
#
_symmetry.space_group_name_H-M   'P 1'
#
loop_
_entity.id
_entity.type
_entity.pdbx_description
1 polymer ?
#
loop_
_entity_poly.entity_id
_entity_poly.type
_entity_poly.pdbx_seq_one_letter_code
_entity_poly.pdbx_strand_id
1 'polypeptide(L)'
;MSKIFEYQFWHFCALVISITVFIFLAKYVEFFSVGSLYGINTLYWLALALFFPLAHQLYVAIVWRLELYKNYFSSRFGWKKSFLIYRLGFSALFGSRLIFIIFLAYANRGTLKVEPFWVYFLVAFIMPIVAYLFYSVKRYFTFGRAYGIDHFDKNYNVPYVKQGIFRFTNNGMYVFGLLILYIPALLLFSKVALVVALFNHLYIWVHYYATEKPDMKEIYGSTP
;
A
#
# COMPACT_ATOMS: atom_id res chain seq x y z
N MET A 1 8.65 7.73 25.89
CA MET A 1 9.17 7.53 24.52
C MET A 1 8.87 8.77 23.70
N SER A 2 9.75 9.17 22.78
CA SER A 2 9.47 10.31 21.88
C SER A 2 8.27 10.00 20.98
N LYS A 3 7.34 10.95 20.78
CA LYS A 3 6.13 10.80 19.92
C LYS A 3 6.47 10.33 18.49
N ILE A 4 7.68 10.62 18.03
CA ILE A 4 8.18 10.16 16.72
C ILE A 4 8.20 8.62 16.57
N PHE A 5 8.30 7.88 17.68
CA PHE A 5 8.34 6.42 17.69
C PHE A 5 7.03 5.79 18.17
N GLU A 6 5.97 6.58 18.33
CA GLU A 6 4.68 6.08 18.79
C GLU A 6 4.17 4.96 17.85
N TYR A 7 3.87 3.80 18.44
CA TYR A 7 3.48 2.56 17.76
C TYR A 7 4.45 1.99 16.71
N GLN A 8 5.62 2.58 16.49
CA GLN A 8 6.59 2.10 15.49
C GLN A 8 7.20 0.74 15.86
N PHE A 9 7.25 0.41 17.16
CA PHE A 9 7.58 -0.94 17.62
C PHE A 9 6.63 -1.99 17.04
N TRP A 10 5.32 -1.74 17.07
CA TRP A 10 4.32 -2.66 16.52
C TRP A 10 4.42 -2.78 14.99
N HIS A 11 4.71 -1.67 14.31
CA HIS A 11 5.00 -1.69 12.89
C HIS A 11 6.22 -2.59 12.57
N PHE A 12 7.28 -2.49 13.38
CA PHE A 12 8.47 -3.34 13.24
C PHE A 12 8.16 -4.81 13.55
N CYS A 13 7.42 -5.12 14.62
CA CYS A 13 7.00 -6.49 14.92
C CYS A 13 6.18 -7.10 13.78
N ALA A 14 5.22 -6.36 13.24
CA ALA A 14 4.41 -6.82 12.11
C ALA A 14 5.26 -7.06 10.85
N LEU A 15 6.26 -6.21 10.58
CA LEU A 15 7.23 -6.41 9.51
C LEU A 15 8.00 -7.72 9.69
N VAL A 16 8.58 -7.95 10.86
CA VAL A 16 9.36 -9.17 11.17
C VAL A 16 8.49 -10.41 11.02
N ILE A 17 7.29 -10.41 11.61
CA ILE A 17 6.33 -11.52 11.50
C ILE A 17 5.99 -11.79 10.03
N SER A 18 5.70 -10.76 9.25
CA SER A 18 5.36 -10.91 7.83
C SER A 18 6.50 -11.54 7.03
N ILE A 19 7.74 -11.07 7.23
CA ILE A 19 8.93 -11.63 6.57
C ILE A 19 9.11 -13.10 6.97
N THR A 20 9.02 -13.42 8.26
CA THR A 20 9.15 -14.81 8.74
C THR A 20 8.09 -15.73 8.14
N VAL A 21 6.83 -15.27 8.07
CA VAL A 21 5.74 -16.02 7.44
C VAL A 21 6.05 -16.29 5.97
N PHE A 22 6.49 -15.29 5.20
CA PHE A 22 6.80 -15.50 3.78
C PHE A 22 8.03 -16.39 3.57
N ILE A 23 9.05 -16.33 4.42
CA ILE A 23 10.18 -17.26 4.39
C ILE A 23 9.69 -18.70 4.63
N PHE A 24 8.82 -18.89 5.63
CA PHE A 24 8.22 -20.19 5.92
C PHE A 24 7.39 -20.71 4.74
N LEU A 25 6.49 -19.89 4.20
CA LEU A 25 5.67 -20.25 3.05
C LEU A 25 6.51 -20.59 1.83
N ALA A 26 7.52 -19.78 1.50
CA ALA A 26 8.42 -20.01 0.39
C ALA A 26 9.21 -21.33 0.51
N LYS A 27 9.51 -21.76 1.73
CA LYS A 27 10.27 -22.99 2.00
C LYS A 27 9.39 -24.25 1.97
N TYR A 28 8.16 -24.17 2.49
CA TYR A 28 7.34 -25.34 2.77
C TYR A 28 6.10 -25.48 1.88
N VAL A 29 5.74 -24.46 1.11
CA VAL A 29 4.56 -24.47 0.24
C VAL A 29 4.99 -24.49 -1.22
N GLU A 30 4.80 -25.63 -1.88
CA GLU A 30 5.33 -25.92 -3.23
C GLU A 30 5.01 -24.84 -4.27
N PHE A 31 3.77 -24.32 -4.30
CA PHE A 31 3.38 -23.37 -5.34
C PHE A 31 4.11 -22.01 -5.27
N PHE A 32 4.84 -21.72 -4.18
CA PHE A 32 5.67 -20.52 -4.05
C PHE A 32 6.93 -20.55 -4.91
N SER A 33 7.43 -21.73 -5.27
CA SER A 33 8.64 -21.91 -6.11
C SER A 33 8.33 -22.25 -7.57
N VAL A 34 7.05 -22.40 -7.93
CA VAL A 34 6.62 -22.79 -9.27
C VAL A 34 6.70 -21.61 -10.24
N GLY A 35 7.38 -21.85 -11.36
CA GLY A 35 7.42 -20.97 -12.52
C GLY A 35 8.59 -19.99 -12.56
N SER A 36 8.62 -19.20 -13.61
CA SER A 36 9.66 -18.21 -13.88
C SER A 36 9.17 -17.18 -14.88
N LEU A 37 9.78 -15.99 -14.87
CA LEU A 37 9.61 -14.97 -15.89
C LEU A 37 10.99 -14.45 -16.30
N TYR A 38 11.27 -14.39 -17.61
CA TYR A 38 12.58 -14.01 -18.16
C TYR A 38 13.76 -14.87 -17.63
N GLY A 39 13.52 -16.16 -17.37
CA GLY A 39 14.52 -17.05 -16.77
C GLY A 39 14.77 -16.82 -15.27
N ILE A 40 14.09 -15.86 -14.65
CA ILE A 40 14.18 -15.56 -13.22
C ILE A 40 13.06 -16.31 -12.48
N ASN A 41 13.43 -17.10 -11.46
CA ASN A 41 12.51 -17.91 -10.67
C ASN A 41 11.47 -17.05 -9.91
N THR A 42 10.25 -17.58 -9.75
CA THR A 42 9.15 -16.97 -8.97
C THR A 42 9.56 -16.44 -7.59
N LEU A 43 10.48 -17.09 -6.88
CA LEU A 43 10.94 -16.65 -5.56
C LEU A 43 11.64 -15.27 -5.59
N TYR A 44 12.37 -14.96 -6.67
CA TYR A 44 12.98 -13.63 -6.83
C TYR A 44 11.91 -12.57 -7.09
N TRP A 45 10.93 -12.88 -7.94
CA TRP A 45 9.80 -11.98 -8.19
C TRP A 45 8.95 -11.78 -6.94
N LEU A 46 8.78 -12.81 -6.11
CA LEU A 46 8.13 -12.74 -4.80
C LEU A 46 8.89 -11.80 -3.87
N ALA A 47 10.21 -11.95 -3.77
CA ALA A 47 11.03 -11.08 -2.93
C ALA A 47 10.88 -9.60 -3.34
N LEU A 48 10.89 -9.30 -4.65
CA LEU A 48 10.65 -7.94 -5.16
C LEU A 48 9.22 -7.46 -4.87
N ALA A 49 8.21 -8.29 -5.11
CA ALA A 49 6.81 -7.96 -4.88
C ALA A 49 6.47 -7.74 -3.38
N LEU A 50 7.27 -8.29 -2.46
CA LEU A 50 7.22 -8.00 -1.02
C LEU A 50 8.07 -6.79 -0.64
N PHE A 51 9.25 -6.62 -1.25
CA PHE A 51 10.17 -5.52 -0.95
C PHE A 51 9.52 -4.15 -1.17
N PHE A 52 8.95 -3.90 -2.35
CA PHE A 52 8.40 -2.58 -2.68
C PHE A 52 7.26 -2.11 -1.76
N PRO A 53 6.24 -2.92 -1.41
CA PRO A 53 5.23 -2.46 -0.47
C PRO A 53 5.77 -2.23 0.93
N LEU A 54 6.73 -3.04 1.40
CA LEU A 54 7.39 -2.85 2.70
C LEU A 54 8.22 -1.57 2.71
N ALA A 55 9.07 -1.38 1.70
CA ALA A 55 9.90 -0.20 1.52
C ALA A 55 9.04 1.06 1.39
N HIS A 56 7.92 0.99 0.65
CA HIS A 56 6.98 2.09 0.54
C HIS A 56 6.42 2.52 1.90
N GLN A 57 5.92 1.57 2.71
CA GLN A 57 5.34 1.91 4.00
C GLN A 57 6.37 2.44 5.01
N LEU A 58 7.58 1.87 5.02
CA LEU A 58 8.67 2.38 5.84
C LEU A 58 9.10 3.79 5.41
N TYR A 59 9.21 4.03 4.09
CA TYR A 59 9.52 5.33 3.54
C TYR A 59 8.50 6.38 3.99
N VAL A 60 7.21 6.10 3.84
CA VAL A 60 6.13 7.00 4.27
C VAL A 60 6.19 7.22 5.77
N ALA A 61 6.28 6.16 6.58
CA ALA A 61 6.32 6.27 8.03
C ALA A 61 7.49 7.12 8.52
N ILE A 62 8.70 6.91 7.99
CA ILE A 62 9.88 7.68 8.37
C ILE A 62 9.72 9.15 7.98
N VAL A 63 9.32 9.43 6.73
CA VAL A 63 9.22 10.81 6.25
C VAL A 63 8.13 11.56 6.99
N TRP A 64 6.93 10.98 7.13
CA TRP A 64 5.82 11.59 7.85
C TRP A 64 6.16 11.89 9.31
N ARG A 65 6.74 10.92 10.03
CA ARG A 65 7.13 11.12 11.44
C ARG A 65 8.20 12.21 11.59
N LEU A 66 9.23 12.21 10.74
CA LEU A 66 10.27 13.25 10.77
C LEU A 66 9.72 14.63 10.42
N GLU A 67 8.80 14.69 9.46
CA GLU A 67 8.23 15.95 9.02
C GLU A 67 7.27 16.52 10.07
N LEU A 68 6.33 15.72 10.56
CA LEU A 68 5.33 16.12 11.54
C LEU A 68 5.96 16.60 12.86
N TYR A 69 6.88 15.82 13.44
CA TYR A 69 7.42 16.12 14.77
C TYR A 69 8.67 17.00 14.76
N LYS A 70 9.41 17.07 13.63
CA LYS A 70 10.69 17.81 13.58
C LYS A 70 10.81 18.79 12.43
N ASN A 71 9.84 18.86 11.50
CA ASN A 71 9.93 19.66 10.28
C ASN A 71 11.26 19.44 9.55
N TYR A 72 11.75 18.19 9.57
CA TYR A 72 13.14 17.88 9.28
C TYR A 72 13.53 18.29 7.85
N PHE A 73 12.64 18.10 6.88
CA PHE A 73 12.91 18.44 5.49
C PHE A 73 12.44 19.87 5.18
N SER A 74 11.25 20.27 5.62
CA SER A 74 10.73 21.62 5.33
C SER A 74 11.53 22.74 5.96
N SER A 75 12.20 22.51 7.10
CA SER A 75 13.11 23.51 7.69
C SER A 75 14.34 23.80 6.83
N ARG A 76 14.73 22.89 5.94
CA ARG A 76 15.93 23.01 5.08
C ARG A 76 15.62 23.48 3.67
N PHE A 77 14.52 23.00 3.10
CA PHE A 77 14.21 23.19 1.67
C PHE A 77 12.90 23.93 1.41
N GLY A 78 12.11 24.20 2.46
CA GLY A 78 10.74 24.68 2.37
C GLY A 78 9.74 23.56 2.02
N TRP A 79 8.53 23.64 2.57
CA TRP A 79 7.57 22.53 2.51
C TRP A 79 7.15 22.11 1.10
N LYS A 80 7.05 23.07 0.16
CA LYS A 80 6.67 22.76 -1.23
C LYS A 80 7.69 21.86 -1.93
N LYS A 81 8.99 22.14 -1.76
CA LYS A 81 10.06 21.34 -2.35
C LYS A 81 10.18 19.99 -1.65
N SER A 82 10.13 19.97 -0.31
CA SER A 82 10.13 18.73 0.47
C SER A 82 8.99 17.79 0.08
N PHE A 83 7.76 18.32 -0.03
CA PHE A 83 6.59 17.56 -0.44
C PHE A 83 6.68 17.07 -1.90
N LEU A 84 7.28 17.86 -2.80
CA LEU A 84 7.53 17.42 -4.17
C LEU A 84 8.47 16.22 -4.23
N ILE A 85 9.63 16.31 -3.58
CA ILE A 85 10.62 15.21 -3.52
C ILE A 85 9.98 13.98 -2.90
N TYR A 86 9.25 14.16 -1.80
CA TYR A 86 8.55 13.06 -1.14
C TYR A 86 7.52 12.38 -2.06
N ARG A 87 6.67 13.15 -2.76
CA ARG A 87 5.67 12.56 -3.66
C ARG A 87 6.30 11.76 -4.79
N LEU A 88 7.48 12.17 -5.28
CA LEU A 88 8.19 11.44 -6.35
C LEU A 88 8.65 10.07 -5.84
N GLY A 89 9.25 10.03 -4.65
CA GLY A 89 9.65 8.77 -4.00
C GLY A 89 8.45 7.87 -3.69
N PHE A 90 7.38 8.44 -3.12
CA PHE A 90 6.12 7.74 -2.90
C PHE A 90 5.59 7.14 -4.20
N SER A 91 5.46 7.94 -5.26
CA SER A 91 4.88 7.50 -6.53
C SER A 91 5.69 6.39 -7.18
N ALA A 92 7.02 6.49 -7.13
CA ALA A 92 7.91 5.46 -7.64
C ALA A 92 7.73 4.13 -6.89
N LEU A 93 7.73 4.15 -5.55
CA LEU A 93 7.56 2.95 -4.73
C LEU A 93 6.13 2.37 -4.83
N PHE A 94 5.11 3.22 -4.84
CA PHE A 94 3.71 2.82 -5.01
C PHE A 94 3.45 2.21 -6.40
N GLY A 95 3.99 2.82 -7.46
CA GLY A 95 3.91 2.27 -8.82
C GLY A 95 4.65 0.94 -8.96
N SER A 96 5.84 0.83 -8.35
CA SER A 96 6.62 -0.41 -8.33
C SER A 96 5.84 -1.57 -7.70
N ARG A 97 5.02 -1.32 -6.67
CA ARG A 97 4.14 -2.34 -6.07
C ARG A 97 3.26 -3.02 -7.12
N LEU A 98 2.63 -2.24 -8.02
CA LEU A 98 1.78 -2.78 -9.07
C LEU A 98 2.60 -3.50 -10.15
N ILE A 99 3.74 -2.94 -10.54
CA ILE A 99 4.61 -3.54 -11.56
C ILE A 99 5.11 -4.92 -11.11
N PHE A 100 5.65 -5.03 -9.90
CA PHE A 100 6.25 -6.28 -9.44
C PHE A 100 5.23 -7.35 -9.08
N ILE A 101 4.00 -6.98 -8.67
CA ILE A 101 2.94 -7.98 -8.51
C ILE A 101 2.46 -8.52 -9.87
N ILE A 102 2.47 -7.69 -10.93
CA ILE A 102 2.20 -8.16 -12.30
C ILE A 102 3.28 -9.16 -12.74
N PHE A 103 4.55 -8.83 -12.54
CA PHE A 103 5.66 -9.75 -12.87
C PHE A 103 5.59 -11.06 -12.09
N LEU A 104 5.29 -11.00 -10.79
CA LEU A 104 5.05 -12.18 -9.98
C LEU A 104 3.87 -13.01 -10.50
N ALA A 105 2.76 -12.37 -10.87
CA ALA A 105 1.59 -13.04 -11.40
C ALA A 105 1.90 -13.75 -12.73
N TYR A 106 2.73 -13.15 -13.59
CA TYR A 106 3.22 -13.81 -14.81
C TYR A 106 4.15 -14.97 -14.53
N ALA A 107 5.12 -14.81 -13.61
CA ALA A 107 6.07 -15.85 -13.25
C ALA A 107 5.36 -17.10 -12.69
N ASN A 108 4.29 -16.89 -11.93
CA ASN A 108 3.52 -17.92 -11.26
C ASN A 108 2.13 -18.15 -11.92
N ARG A 109 2.01 -17.87 -13.21
CA ARG A 109 0.73 -17.95 -13.94
C ARG A 109 0.17 -19.37 -14.01
N GLY A 110 -1.16 -19.49 -13.97
CA GLY A 110 -1.87 -20.77 -14.14
C GLY A 110 -1.74 -21.76 -12.97
N THR A 111 -1.19 -21.34 -11.83
CA THR A 111 -1.10 -22.16 -10.61
C THR A 111 -2.40 -22.23 -9.83
N LEU A 112 -3.29 -21.25 -10.01
CA LEU A 112 -4.66 -21.25 -9.49
C LEU A 112 -5.55 -22.10 -10.41
N LYS A 113 -5.98 -23.25 -9.92
CA LYS A 113 -6.88 -24.17 -10.64
C LYS A 113 -8.32 -23.89 -10.21
N VAL A 114 -8.95 -22.92 -10.87
CA VAL A 114 -10.34 -22.51 -10.66
C VAL A 114 -10.97 -22.26 -12.03
N GLU A 115 -12.26 -22.56 -12.17
CA GLU A 115 -13.01 -22.29 -13.41
C GLU A 115 -12.91 -20.80 -13.82
N PRO A 116 -12.57 -20.49 -15.08
CA PRO A 116 -12.37 -19.11 -15.52
C PRO A 116 -13.56 -18.19 -15.30
N PHE A 117 -14.78 -18.73 -15.38
CA PHE A 117 -16.01 -17.98 -15.13
C PHE A 117 -15.98 -17.23 -13.79
N TRP A 118 -15.62 -17.91 -12.70
CA TRP A 118 -15.60 -17.31 -11.36
C TRP A 118 -14.52 -16.23 -11.21
N VAL A 119 -13.38 -16.44 -11.86
CA VAL A 119 -12.28 -15.47 -11.87
C VAL A 119 -12.70 -14.20 -12.61
N TYR A 120 -13.26 -14.33 -13.82
CA TYR A 120 -13.69 -13.18 -14.61
C TYR A 120 -14.87 -12.45 -13.97
N PHE A 121 -15.81 -13.19 -13.37
CA PHE A 121 -16.89 -12.60 -12.59
C PHE A 121 -16.36 -11.74 -11.43
N LEU A 122 -15.40 -12.26 -10.66
CA LEU A 122 -14.80 -11.51 -9.55
C LEU A 122 -14.03 -10.28 -10.03
N VAL A 123 -13.27 -10.38 -11.12
CA VAL A 123 -12.57 -9.22 -11.72
C VAL A 123 -13.57 -8.17 -12.21
N ALA A 124 -14.64 -8.59 -12.88
CA ALA A 124 -15.71 -7.70 -13.35
C ALA A 124 -16.41 -6.98 -12.20
N PHE A 125 -16.51 -7.61 -11.02
CA PHE A 125 -17.04 -6.98 -9.81
C PHE A 125 -16.04 -5.98 -9.18
N ILE A 126 -14.76 -6.32 -9.12
CA ILE A 126 -13.71 -5.48 -8.51
C ILE A 126 -13.46 -4.20 -9.31
N MET A 127 -13.42 -4.31 -10.64
CA MET A 127 -13.02 -3.20 -11.54
C MET A 127 -13.84 -1.91 -11.35
N PRO A 128 -15.19 -1.94 -11.33
CA PRO A 128 -16.00 -0.75 -11.08
C PRO A 128 -15.73 -0.10 -9.71
N ILE A 129 -15.46 -0.90 -8.67
CA ILE A 129 -15.17 -0.39 -7.32
C ILE A 129 -13.86 0.40 -7.32
N VAL A 130 -12.81 -0.18 -7.93
CA VAL A 130 -11.50 0.46 -8.06
C VAL A 130 -11.61 1.74 -8.90
N ALA A 131 -12.31 1.68 -10.03
CA ALA A 131 -12.54 2.85 -10.88
C ALA A 131 -13.27 3.99 -10.13
N TYR A 132 -14.32 3.64 -9.37
CA TYR A 132 -15.06 4.60 -8.56
C TYR A 132 -14.24 5.19 -7.43
N LEU A 133 -13.33 4.42 -6.81
CA LEU A 133 -12.35 4.95 -5.86
C LEU A 133 -11.46 6.00 -6.51
N PHE A 134 -10.82 5.70 -7.64
CA PHE A 134 -9.93 6.66 -8.31
C PHE A 134 -10.67 7.91 -8.76
N TYR A 135 -11.90 7.77 -9.26
CA TYR A 135 -12.78 8.90 -9.53
C TYR A 135 -13.01 9.73 -8.25
N SER A 136 -13.36 9.08 -7.15
CA SER A 136 -13.64 9.74 -5.87
C SER A 136 -12.40 10.45 -5.30
N VAL A 137 -11.23 9.83 -5.41
CA VAL A 137 -9.95 10.44 -5.03
C VAL A 137 -9.70 11.67 -5.89
N LYS A 138 -9.77 11.56 -7.22
CA LYS A 138 -9.52 12.71 -8.12
C LYS A 138 -10.52 13.85 -7.89
N ARG A 139 -11.81 13.55 -7.71
CA ARG A 139 -12.89 14.54 -7.66
C ARG A 139 -13.09 15.17 -6.29
N TYR A 140 -12.95 14.41 -5.20
CA TYR A 140 -13.32 14.86 -3.85
C TYR A 140 -12.14 14.91 -2.86
N PHE A 141 -11.21 13.95 -2.92
CA PHE A 141 -10.11 13.87 -1.95
C PHE A 141 -8.85 14.61 -2.41
N THR A 142 -8.58 14.65 -3.71
CA THR A 142 -7.34 15.13 -4.35
C THR A 142 -6.12 14.24 -4.08
N PHE A 143 -5.21 14.17 -5.06
CA PHE A 143 -3.96 13.44 -4.91
C PHE A 143 -3.03 14.06 -3.87
N GLY A 144 -3.09 15.38 -3.66
CA GLY A 144 -2.28 16.05 -2.62
C GLY A 144 -2.56 15.50 -1.23
N ARG A 145 -3.85 15.28 -0.90
CA ARG A 145 -4.25 14.61 0.35
C ARG A 145 -3.86 13.14 0.36
N ALA A 146 -4.00 12.42 -0.76
CA ALA A 146 -3.59 11.03 -0.86
C ALA A 146 -2.09 10.81 -0.59
N TYR A 147 -1.26 11.81 -0.90
CA TYR A 147 0.16 11.79 -0.55
C TYR A 147 0.44 12.21 0.91
N GLY A 148 -0.46 12.91 1.60
CA GLY A 148 -0.25 13.40 2.97
C GLY A 148 0.37 14.80 3.05
N ILE A 149 -0.18 15.77 2.31
CA ILE A 149 0.27 17.17 2.34
C ILE A 149 0.15 17.83 3.73
N ASP A 150 -0.78 17.36 4.55
CA ASP A 150 -1.03 17.77 5.95
C ASP A 150 0.17 17.54 6.88
N HIS A 151 1.09 16.64 6.53
CA HIS A 151 2.34 16.44 7.26
C HIS A 151 3.37 17.54 6.96
N PHE A 152 3.26 18.23 5.82
CA PHE A 152 4.26 19.20 5.33
C PHE A 152 3.80 20.65 5.48
N ASP A 153 2.54 20.95 5.15
CA ASP A 153 1.98 22.29 5.27
C ASP A 153 1.20 22.45 6.57
N LYS A 154 1.77 23.15 7.55
CA LYS A 154 1.14 23.38 8.86
C LYS A 154 -0.13 24.20 8.81
N ASN A 155 -0.35 24.95 7.73
CA ASN A 155 -1.57 25.72 7.54
C ASN A 155 -2.67 24.88 6.86
N TYR A 156 -2.40 23.61 6.56
CA TYR A 156 -3.32 22.72 5.88
C TYR A 156 -4.42 22.23 6.84
N ASN A 157 -5.54 22.94 6.87
CA ASN A 157 -6.68 22.60 7.71
C ASN A 157 -7.95 22.41 6.85
N VAL A 158 -8.23 21.16 6.48
CA VAL A 158 -9.39 20.79 5.66
C VAL A 158 -10.15 19.63 6.30
N PRO A 159 -11.50 19.62 6.21
CA PRO A 159 -12.30 18.57 6.83
C PRO A 159 -12.16 17.22 6.13
N TYR A 160 -12.58 16.17 6.83
CA TYR A 160 -12.72 14.82 6.27
C TYR A 160 -13.75 14.78 5.14
N VAL A 161 -13.42 14.06 4.07
CA VAL A 161 -14.29 13.91 2.90
C VAL A 161 -15.36 12.87 3.19
N LYS A 162 -16.62 13.18 2.87
CA LYS A 162 -17.78 12.27 2.99
C LYS A 162 -18.50 12.06 1.67
N GLN A 163 -17.89 12.49 0.56
CA GLN A 163 -18.42 12.36 -0.80
C GLN A 163 -17.74 11.20 -1.56
N GLY A 164 -18.36 10.79 -2.66
CA GLY A 164 -17.87 9.67 -3.46
C GLY A 164 -17.85 8.37 -2.64
N ILE A 165 -16.80 7.57 -2.82
CA ILE A 165 -16.62 6.32 -2.07
C ILE A 165 -16.46 6.52 -0.56
N PHE A 166 -16.02 7.71 -0.11
CA PHE A 166 -15.81 8.03 1.30
C PHE A 166 -17.11 8.22 2.08
N ARG A 167 -18.27 8.25 1.41
CA ARG A 167 -19.58 8.22 2.09
C ARG A 167 -19.86 6.88 2.78
N PHE A 168 -19.22 5.82 2.31
CA PHE A 168 -19.41 4.45 2.81
C PHE A 168 -18.38 4.06 3.87
N THR A 169 -17.24 4.76 3.93
CA THR A 169 -16.15 4.46 4.85
C THR A 169 -15.19 5.64 4.99
N ASN A 170 -14.64 5.83 6.19
CA ASN A 170 -13.60 6.83 6.45
C ASN A 170 -12.25 6.47 5.82
N ASN A 171 -12.03 5.19 5.49
CA ASN A 171 -10.75 4.65 5.04
C ASN A 171 -10.83 4.07 3.63
N GLY A 172 -11.52 4.76 2.70
CA GLY A 172 -11.83 4.25 1.36
C GLY A 172 -10.63 3.77 0.56
N MET A 173 -9.48 4.44 0.68
CA MET A 173 -8.24 4.03 0.01
C MET A 173 -7.69 2.70 0.56
N TYR A 174 -7.81 2.46 1.87
CA TYR A 174 -7.34 1.23 2.53
C TYR A 174 -8.29 0.06 2.25
N VAL A 175 -9.59 0.33 2.26
CA VAL A 175 -10.63 -0.69 2.01
C VAL A 175 -10.62 -1.12 0.55
N PHE A 176 -10.61 -0.16 -0.38
CA PHE A 176 -10.85 -0.45 -1.81
C PHE A 176 -9.62 -0.30 -2.70
N GLY A 177 -8.62 0.48 -2.31
CA GLY A 177 -7.50 0.84 -3.20
C GLY A 177 -6.60 -0.32 -3.58
N LEU A 178 -6.40 -1.25 -2.65
CA LEU A 178 -5.53 -2.40 -2.88
C LEU A 178 -6.23 -3.55 -3.61
N LEU A 179 -7.54 -3.44 -3.87
CA LEU A 179 -8.25 -4.38 -4.75
C LEU A 179 -7.63 -4.41 -6.16
N ILE A 180 -7.00 -3.30 -6.60
CA ILE A 180 -6.28 -3.25 -7.89
C ILE A 180 -5.19 -4.33 -8.01
N LEU A 181 -4.57 -4.72 -6.89
CA LEU A 181 -3.47 -5.70 -6.87
C LEU A 181 -3.96 -7.13 -7.11
N TYR A 182 -5.24 -7.40 -6.81
CA TYR A 182 -5.84 -8.72 -7.04
C TYR A 182 -6.13 -8.95 -8.53
N ILE A 183 -6.36 -7.90 -9.31
CA ILE A 183 -6.72 -8.00 -10.72
C ILE A 183 -5.67 -8.78 -11.53
N PRO A 184 -4.37 -8.41 -11.55
CA PRO A 184 -3.38 -9.18 -12.30
C PRO A 184 -3.20 -10.60 -11.76
N ALA A 185 -3.31 -10.79 -10.44
CA ALA A 185 -3.22 -12.11 -9.83
C ALA A 185 -4.36 -13.04 -10.28
N LEU A 186 -5.59 -12.52 -10.34
CA LEU A 186 -6.78 -13.22 -10.82
C LEU A 186 -6.71 -13.51 -12.32
N LEU A 187 -6.47 -12.48 -13.14
CA LEU A 187 -6.45 -12.62 -14.61
C LEU A 187 -5.37 -13.58 -15.10
N LEU A 188 -4.25 -13.72 -14.37
CA LEU A 188 -3.18 -14.66 -14.68
C LEU A 188 -3.28 -15.97 -13.90
N PHE A 189 -4.34 -16.17 -13.12
CA PHE A 189 -4.58 -17.38 -12.33
C PHE A 189 -3.35 -17.72 -11.46
N SER A 190 -2.81 -16.73 -10.75
CA SER A 190 -1.58 -16.87 -9.95
C SER A 190 -1.90 -16.94 -8.46
N LYS A 191 -1.62 -18.09 -7.83
CA LYS A 191 -1.81 -18.28 -6.38
C LYS A 191 -0.88 -17.38 -5.57
N VAL A 192 0.41 -17.30 -5.92
CA VAL A 192 1.38 -16.53 -5.13
C VAL A 192 1.07 -15.04 -5.20
N ALA A 193 0.71 -14.53 -6.38
CA ALA A 193 0.33 -13.12 -6.52
C ALA A 193 -0.96 -12.79 -5.73
N LEU A 194 -1.91 -13.72 -5.61
CA LEU A 194 -3.10 -13.55 -4.77
C LEU A 194 -2.73 -13.45 -3.28
N VAL A 195 -1.82 -14.30 -2.79
CA VAL A 195 -1.34 -14.21 -1.40
C VAL A 195 -0.63 -12.88 -1.17
N VAL A 196 0.17 -12.41 -2.12
CA VAL A 196 0.85 -11.11 -2.03
C VAL A 196 -0.13 -9.94 -2.09
N ALA A 197 -1.19 -10.03 -2.90
CA ALA A 197 -2.25 -9.02 -2.93
C ALA A 197 -2.97 -8.93 -1.58
N LEU A 198 -3.30 -10.08 -0.98
CA LEU A 198 -3.87 -10.16 0.36
C LEU A 198 -2.93 -9.57 1.42
N PHE A 199 -1.64 -9.94 1.37
CA PHE A 199 -0.63 -9.37 2.26
C PHE A 199 -0.59 -7.85 2.17
N ASN A 200 -0.56 -7.29 0.96
CA ASN A 200 -0.60 -5.83 0.78
C ASN A 200 -1.84 -5.23 1.46
N HIS A 201 -2.99 -5.88 1.29
CA HIS A 201 -4.27 -5.42 1.83
C HIS A 201 -4.35 -5.49 3.35
N LEU A 202 -3.74 -6.48 3.97
CA LEU A 202 -3.64 -6.60 5.43
C LEU A 202 -2.58 -5.64 5.99
N TYR A 203 -1.40 -5.63 5.38
CA TYR A 203 -0.24 -4.91 5.90
C TYR A 203 -0.42 -3.39 5.84
N ILE A 204 -1.20 -2.86 4.89
CA ILE A 204 -1.51 -1.42 4.88
C ILE A 204 -2.24 -0.97 6.16
N TRP A 205 -3.00 -1.85 6.82
CA TRP A 205 -3.65 -1.50 8.09
C TRP A 205 -2.66 -1.37 9.24
N VAL A 206 -1.52 -2.07 9.19
CA VAL A 206 -0.42 -1.85 10.14
C VAL A 206 0.05 -0.41 10.03
N HIS A 207 0.27 0.08 8.82
CA HIS A 207 0.62 1.48 8.58
C HIS A 207 -0.45 2.45 9.06
N TYR A 208 -1.74 2.16 8.80
CA TYR A 208 -2.83 2.99 9.30
C TYR A 208 -2.80 3.11 10.82
N TYR A 209 -2.76 1.99 11.54
CA TYR A 209 -2.85 2.00 13.01
C TYR A 209 -1.57 2.50 13.68
N ALA A 210 -0.40 2.22 13.09
CA ALA A 210 0.89 2.58 13.70
C ALA A 210 1.40 3.96 13.28
N THR A 211 0.95 4.51 12.16
CA THR A 211 1.48 5.77 11.60
C THR A 211 0.35 6.77 11.36
N GLU A 212 -0.53 6.52 10.40
CA GLU A 212 -1.50 7.54 9.95
C GLU A 212 -2.49 7.92 11.05
N LYS A 213 -3.08 6.96 11.76
CA LYS A 213 -4.09 7.26 12.79
C LYS A 213 -3.53 8.08 13.97
N PRO A 214 -2.37 7.75 14.56
CA PRO A 214 -1.73 8.63 15.55
C PRO A 214 -1.37 10.01 14.99
N ASP A 215 -0.88 10.08 13.75
CA ASP A 215 -0.52 11.34 13.10
C ASP A 215 -1.75 12.22 12.86
N MET A 216 -2.85 11.63 12.38
CA MET A 216 -4.14 12.31 12.25
C MET A 216 -4.64 12.87 13.59
N LYS A 217 -4.47 12.13 14.69
CA LYS A 217 -4.83 12.62 16.02
C LYS A 217 -3.98 13.82 16.44
N GLU A 218 -2.70 13.84 16.08
CA GLU A 218 -1.82 14.99 16.34
C GLU A 218 -2.19 16.20 15.46
N ILE A 219 -2.47 15.97 14.18
CA ILE A 219 -2.78 17.03 13.20
C ILE A 219 -4.18 17.62 13.44
N TYR A 220 -5.18 16.78 13.64
CA TYR A 220 -6.60 17.18 13.67
C TYR A 220 -7.24 17.11 15.07
N GLY A 221 -6.50 16.66 16.09
CA GLY A 221 -6.99 16.53 17.47
C GLY A 221 -7.94 15.34 17.70
N SER A 222 -8.46 14.72 16.65
CA SER A 222 -9.37 13.58 16.69
C SER A 222 -9.24 12.72 15.45
N THR A 223 -9.79 11.50 15.49
CA THR A 223 -9.89 10.61 14.32
C THR A 223 -11.35 10.23 14.09
N PRO A 224 -11.83 10.16 12.83
CA PRO A 224 -13.18 9.73 12.50
C PRO A 224 -13.54 8.31 12.94
#